data_AF-A0AA51U0U0-F1
#
_entry.id   AF-A0AA51U0U0-F1
#
_cell.length_a   1.000
_cell.length_b   1.000
_cell.length_c   1.000
_cell.angle_alpha   90.00
_cell.angle_beta   90.00
_cell.angle_gamma   90.00
#
_symmetry.space_group_name_H-M   'P 1'
#
loop_
_entity.id
_entity.type
_entity.pdbx_description
1 polymer ?
#
loop_
_entity_poly.entity_id
_entity_poly.type
_entity_poly.pdbx_seq_one_letter_code
_entity_poly.pdbx_strand_id
1 'polypeptide(L)'
;MTESTFTFRVDEDLKHQFAEIAKSKDRTGAQLLRDFMRETIAKQQEEAEYDAWFRAKVQQGLDDVAAGRVYSNEEIKEYFAKVRAELLEREDADA
;
A
#
# COMPACT_ATOMS: atom_id res chain seq x y z
N MET A 1 -18.81 1.49 -22.04
CA MET A 1 -17.76 0.57 -21.57
C MET A 1 -17.51 -0.44 -22.67
N THR A 2 -16.27 -0.62 -23.12
CA THR A 2 -15.92 -1.70 -24.04
C THR A 2 -15.77 -2.98 -23.22
N GLU A 3 -16.70 -3.92 -23.40
CA GLU A 3 -16.58 -5.26 -22.82
C GLU A 3 -15.59 -6.08 -23.67
N SER A 4 -14.76 -6.90 -23.01
CA SER A 4 -13.82 -7.80 -23.67
C SER A 4 -13.90 -9.16 -23.00
N THR A 5 -13.93 -10.21 -23.81
CA THR A 5 -14.09 -11.59 -23.33
C THR A 5 -12.74 -12.25 -23.14
N PHE A 6 -12.55 -12.87 -21.98
CA PHE A 6 -11.37 -13.68 -21.69
C PHE A 6 -11.78 -15.17 -21.68
N THR A 7 -11.12 -16.00 -22.48
CA THR A 7 -11.37 -17.45 -22.55
C THR A 7 -10.07 -18.19 -22.27
N PHE A 8 -10.10 -19.09 -21.30
CA PHE A 8 -8.97 -19.90 -20.90
C PHE A 8 -9.44 -21.30 -20.49
N ARG A 9 -8.52 -22.26 -20.54
CA ARG A 9 -8.79 -23.64 -20.14
C ARG A 9 -8.40 -23.81 -18.67
N VAL A 10 -9.23 -24.53 -17.95
CA VAL A 10 -9.01 -24.96 -16.57
C VAL A 10 -9.33 -26.43 -16.46
N ASP A 11 -8.74 -27.08 -15.47
CA ASP A 11 -9.15 -28.42 -15.06
C ASP A 11 -10.62 -28.43 -14.61
N GLU A 12 -11.34 -29.51 -14.89
CA GLU A 12 -12.78 -29.60 -14.60
C GLU A 12 -13.05 -29.67 -13.09
N ASP A 13 -12.21 -30.34 -12.31
CA ASP A 13 -12.36 -30.40 -10.85
C ASP A 13 -12.09 -29.02 -10.24
N LEU A 14 -11.10 -28.29 -10.78
CA LEU A 14 -10.83 -26.92 -10.35
C LEU A 14 -12.01 -25.98 -10.65
N LYS A 15 -12.62 -26.10 -11.83
CA LYS A 15 -13.80 -25.32 -12.22
C LYS A 15 -14.98 -25.60 -11.29
N HIS A 16 -15.21 -26.87 -10.95
CA HIS A 16 -16.28 -27.27 -10.05
C HIS A 16 -16.08 -26.68 -8.64
N GLN A 17 -14.88 -26.84 -8.06
CA GLN A 17 -14.55 -26.30 -6.74
C GLN A 17 -14.66 -24.78 -6.70
N PHE A 18 -14.19 -24.09 -7.74
CA PHE A 18 -14.29 -22.63 -7.82
C PHE A 18 -15.74 -22.15 -7.90
N ALA A 19 -16.60 -22.87 -8.64
CA ALA A 19 -18.02 -22.56 -8.72
C ALA A 19 -18.74 -22.75 -7.38
N GLU A 20 -18.42 -23.80 -6.63
CA GLU A 20 -18.98 -24.05 -5.30
C GLU A 20 -18.57 -22.96 -4.29
N ILE A 21 -17.30 -22.52 -4.32
CA ILE A 21 -16.81 -21.40 -3.50
C ILE A 21 -17.48 -20.08 -3.90
N ALA A 22 -17.69 -19.84 -5.19
CA ALA A 22 -18.40 -18.65 -5.64
C ALA A 22 -19.84 -18.66 -5.12
N LYS A 23 -20.52 -19.80 -5.24
CA LYS A 23 -21.89 -20.00 -4.79
C LYS A 23 -22.04 -19.84 -3.27
N SER A 24 -21.10 -20.34 -2.47
CA SER A 24 -21.12 -20.15 -1.01
C SER A 24 -20.95 -18.69 -0.58
N LYS A 25 -20.47 -17.84 -1.49
CA LYS A 25 -20.34 -16.38 -1.32
C LYS A 25 -21.45 -15.59 -2.03
N ASP A 26 -22.49 -16.26 -2.54
CA ASP A 26 -23.56 -15.66 -3.36
C ASP A 26 -23.03 -14.88 -4.58
N ARG A 27 -21.94 -15.37 -5.17
CA ARG A 27 -21.27 -14.76 -6.33
C ARG A 27 -21.13 -15.77 -7.47
N THR A 28 -20.90 -15.26 -8.67
CA THR A 28 -20.51 -16.05 -9.84
C THR A 28 -18.98 -16.14 -9.93
N GLY A 29 -18.47 -17.20 -10.57
CA GLY A 29 -17.02 -17.32 -10.82
C GLY A 29 -16.45 -16.13 -11.59
N ALA A 30 -17.23 -15.56 -12.52
CA ALA A 30 -16.84 -14.35 -13.25
C ALA A 30 -16.76 -13.08 -12.39
N GLN A 31 -17.53 -13.00 -11.29
CA GLN A 31 -17.36 -11.91 -10.31
C GLN A 31 -16.06 -12.09 -9.54
N LEU A 32 -15.79 -13.28 -9.02
CA LEU A 32 -14.55 -13.56 -8.29
C LEU A 32 -13.29 -13.35 -9.15
N LEU A 33 -13.32 -13.75 -10.42
CA LEU A 33 -12.21 -13.49 -11.34
C LEU A 33 -11.99 -11.99 -11.58
N ARG A 34 -13.06 -11.21 -11.71
CA ARG A 34 -12.94 -9.75 -11.85
C ARG A 34 -12.40 -9.10 -10.58
N ASP A 35 -12.84 -9.55 -9.42
CA ASP A 35 -12.33 -9.08 -8.12
C ASP A 35 -10.83 -9.38 -8.01
N PHE A 36 -10.43 -10.63 -8.29
CA PHE A 36 -9.03 -11.04 -8.29
C PHE A 36 -8.17 -10.24 -9.28
N MET A 37 -8.67 -9.98 -10.49
CA MET A 37 -7.97 -9.14 -11.46
C MET A 37 -7.75 -7.71 -10.94
N ARG A 38 -8.76 -7.11 -10.31
CA ARG A 38 -8.65 -5.76 -9.72
C ARG A 38 -7.66 -5.74 -8.57
N GLU A 39 -7.73 -6.71 -7.67
CA GLU A 39 -6.82 -6.83 -6.54
C GLU A 39 -5.37 -7.02 -7.00
N THR A 40 -5.14 -7.85 -8.01
CA THR A 40 -3.80 -8.08 -8.58
C THR A 40 -3.23 -6.81 -9.20
N ILE A 41 -4.04 -6.07 -9.97
CA ILE A 41 -3.61 -4.80 -10.58
C ILE A 41 -3.31 -3.76 -9.49
N ALA A 42 -4.21 -3.62 -8.51
CA ALA A 42 -4.05 -2.67 -7.41
C ALA A 42 -2.78 -2.96 -6.60
N LYS A 43 -2.56 -4.23 -6.22
CA LYS A 43 -1.36 -4.64 -5.51
C LYS A 43 -0.09 -4.36 -6.30
N GLN A 44 -0.09 -4.66 -7.61
CA GLN A 44 1.09 -4.43 -8.44
C GLN A 44 1.38 -2.93 -8.63
N GLN A 45 0.33 -2.11 -8.74
CA GLN A 45 0.46 -0.65 -8.79
C GLN A 45 0.97 -0.11 -7.46
N GLU A 46 0.43 -0.55 -6.33
CA GLU A 46 0.87 -0.14 -5.00
C GLU A 46 2.33 -0.51 -4.76
N GLU A 47 2.77 -1.71 -5.12
CA GLU A 47 4.18 -2.12 -5.03
C GLU A 47 5.09 -1.24 -5.92
N ALA A 48 4.65 -0.92 -7.14
CA ALA A 48 5.41 -0.08 -8.05
C ALA A 48 5.47 1.39 -7.61
N GLU A 49 4.35 1.92 -7.11
CA GLU A 49 4.25 3.26 -6.54
C GLU A 49 5.08 3.36 -5.25
N TYR A 50 5.05 2.33 -4.42
CA TYR A 50 5.88 2.24 -3.22
C TYR A 50 7.37 2.23 -3.56
N ASP A 51 7.81 1.42 -4.53
CA ASP A 51 9.22 1.39 -4.96
C ASP A 51 9.65 2.75 -5.54
N ALA A 52 8.80 3.37 -6.37
CA ALA A 52 9.09 4.69 -6.93
C ALA A 52 9.20 5.77 -5.84
N TRP A 53 8.25 5.78 -4.90
CA TRP A 53 8.27 6.67 -3.74
C TRP A 53 9.51 6.44 -2.86
N PHE A 54 9.84 5.18 -2.59
CA PHE A 54 10.99 4.80 -1.76
C PHE A 54 12.30 5.27 -2.40
N ARG A 55 12.50 5.04 -3.70
CA ARG A 55 13.67 5.53 -4.42
C ARG A 55 13.76 7.05 -4.41
N ALA A 56 12.65 7.76 -4.57
CA ALA A 56 12.62 9.22 -4.48
C ALA A 56 13.02 9.71 -3.07
N LYS A 57 12.56 9.04 -2.01
CA LYS A 57 12.96 9.36 -0.63
C LYS A 57 14.42 9.07 -0.33
N VAL A 58 14.95 7.96 -0.85
CA VAL A 58 16.39 7.66 -0.74
C VAL A 58 17.21 8.72 -1.47
N GLN A 59 16.84 9.10 -2.69
CA GLN A 59 17.55 10.14 -3.44
C GLN A 59 17.50 11.48 -2.72
N GLN A 60 16.34 11.86 -2.18
CA GLN A 60 16.21 13.08 -1.37
C GLN A 60 17.18 13.06 -0.18
N GLY A 61 17.29 11.95 0.55
CA GLY A 61 18.24 11.80 1.65
C GLY A 61 19.70 11.91 1.21
N LEU A 62 20.05 11.31 0.07
CA LEU A 62 21.40 11.46 -0.51
C LEU A 62 21.70 12.90 -0.89
N ASP A 63 20.74 13.62 -1.48
CA ASP A 63 20.87 15.03 -1.85
C ASP A 63 20.97 15.94 -0.62
N ASP A 64 20.23 15.63 0.45
CA ASP A 64 20.31 16.32 1.74
C ASP A 64 21.70 16.14 2.37
N VAL A 65 22.23 14.91 2.37
CA VAL A 65 23.60 14.63 2.83
C VAL A 65 24.63 15.37 1.99
N ALA A 66 24.52 15.32 0.66
CA ALA A 66 25.43 16.00 -0.25
C ALA A 66 25.42 17.53 -0.06
N ALA A 67 24.26 18.10 0.29
CA ALA A 67 24.10 19.51 0.58
C ALA A 67 24.40 19.89 2.04
N GLY A 68 24.83 18.93 2.88
CA GLY A 68 25.14 19.15 4.29
C GLY A 68 23.91 19.42 5.18
N ARG A 69 22.69 19.13 4.71
CA ARG A 69 21.44 19.20 5.47
C ARG A 69 21.29 17.97 6.37
N VAL A 70 22.27 17.75 7.22
CA VAL A 70 22.32 16.64 8.17
C VAL A 70 22.27 17.16 9.59
N TYR A 71 21.70 16.35 10.48
CA TYR A 71 21.65 16.63 11.90
C TYR A 71 22.34 15.50 12.65
N SER A 72 23.00 15.83 13.75
CA SER A 72 23.47 14.83 14.69
C SER A 72 22.29 14.17 15.42
N ASN A 73 22.56 12.97 15.94
CA ASN A 73 21.58 12.23 16.73
C ASN A 73 21.15 13.00 17.99
N GLU A 74 22.04 13.79 18.59
CA GLU A 74 21.76 14.58 19.79
C GLU A 74 20.82 15.74 19.47
N GLU A 75 21.11 16.51 18.42
CA GLU A 75 20.28 17.64 17.97
C GLU A 75 18.84 17.21 17.66
N ILE A 76 18.65 16.07 16.98
CA ILE A 76 17.33 15.54 16.67
C ILE A 76 16.59 15.05 17.91
N LYS A 77 17.28 14.41 18.86
CA LYS A 77 16.67 13.95 20.11
C LYS A 77 16.15 15.12 20.94
N GLU A 78 16.94 16.18 21.06
CA GLU A 78 16.53 17.39 21.77
C GLU A 78 15.34 18.08 21.09
N TYR A 79 15.39 18.21 19.77
CA TYR A 79 14.29 18.77 18.99
C TYR A 79 12.98 18.00 19.22
N PHE A 80 12.98 16.68 19.05
CA PHE A 80 11.77 15.89 19.25
C PHE A 80 11.37 15.77 20.73
N ALA A 81 12.28 15.95 21.69
CA ALA A 81 11.90 16.06 23.10
C ALA A 81 11.07 17.32 23.35
N LYS A 82 11.45 18.45 22.77
CA LYS A 82 10.69 19.71 22.84
C LYS A 82 9.32 19.58 22.16
N VAL A 83 9.29 19.05 20.93
CA VAL A 83 8.02 18.85 20.20
C VAL A 83 7.05 17.96 20.98
N ARG A 84 7.53 16.88 21.62
CA ARG A 84 6.68 16.03 22.45
C ARG A 84 6.17 16.74 23.71
N ALA A 85 7.00 17.53 24.37
CA ALA A 85 6.58 18.30 25.54
C ALA A 85 5.48 19.31 25.18
N GLU A 86 5.66 20.06 24.08
CA GLU A 86 4.68 21.02 23.58
C GLU A 86 3.34 20.36 23.19
N LEU A 87 3.39 19.15 22.61
CA LEU A 87 2.18 18.40 22.28
C LEU A 87 1.41 17.97 23.54
N LEU A 88 2.11 17.53 24.58
CA LEU A 88 1.49 17.13 25.85
C LEU A 88 0.90 18.34 26.59
N GLU A 89 1.60 19.48 26.61
CA GLU A 89 1.07 20.71 27.20
C GLU A 89 -0.20 21.20 26.50
N ARG A 90 -0.33 20.97 25.17
CA ARG A 90 -1.57 21.26 24.43
C ARG A 90 -2.68 20.29 24.77
N GLU A 91 -2.38 19.00 24.87
CA GLU A 91 -3.36 17.97 25.23
C GLU A 91 -3.93 18.20 26.65
N ASP A 92 -3.07 18.60 27.60
CA ASP A 92 -3.47 18.95 28.97
C ASP A 92 -4.24 20.28 29.06
N ALA A 93 -4.01 21.22 28.13
CA ALA A 93 -4.73 22.49 28.06
C ALA A 93 -6.12 22.37 27.39
N ASP A 94 -6.31 21.34 26.57
CA ASP A 94 -7.57 21.04 25.88
C ASP A 94 -8.47 20.05 26.67
N ALA A 95 -8.03 19.58 27.85
CA ALA A 95 -8.73 18.65 28.75
C ALA A 95 -9.43 19.36 29.94
#